data_AF-A0A497EU69-F1
#
_entry.id   AF-A0A497EU69-F1
#
_cell.length_a   1.000
_cell.length_b   1.000
_cell.length_c   1.000
_cell.angle_alpha   90.00
_cell.angle_beta   90.00
_cell.angle_gamma   90.00
#
_symmetry.space_group_name_H-M   'P 1'
#
loop_
_entity.id
_entity.type
_entity.pdbx_description
1 polymer ?
#
loop_
_entity_poly.entity_id
_entity_poly.type
_entity_poly.pdbx_seq_one_letter_code
_entity_poly.pdbx_strand_id
1 'polypeptide(L)' 'RMILAGRKGNTLTFYLNKQAAYVGHASFCKPERESPLGPITFHIECDDIDKLVDWLATKTIGGVPVDEL' A
#
# COMPACT_ATOMS: atom_id res chain seq x y z
N ARG A 1 -6.92 -3.57 -3.83
CA ARG A 1 -7.77 -3.05 -2.71
C ARG A 1 -7.11 -3.13 -1.33
N MET A 2 -5.92 -3.73 -1.16
CA MET A 2 -5.26 -3.84 0.15
C MET A 2 -4.90 -2.48 0.77
N ILE A 3 -4.49 -1.49 -0.02
CA ILE A 3 -4.17 -0.14 0.45
C ILE A 3 -5.42 0.53 1.05
N LEU A 4 -6.52 0.62 0.28
CA LEU A 4 -7.77 1.28 0.72
C LEU A 4 -8.41 0.66 1.96
N ALA A 5 -8.17 -0.62 2.24
CA ALA A 5 -8.69 -1.28 3.44
C ALA A 5 -8.16 -0.66 4.75
N GLY A 6 -7.01 0.01 4.69
CA GLY A 6 -6.34 0.64 5.83
C GLY A 6 -6.64 2.13 6.03
N ARG A 7 -7.57 2.70 5.24
CA ARG A 7 -7.94 4.12 5.35
C ARG A 7 -8.80 4.37 6.60
N LYS A 8 -8.47 5.41 7.35
CA LYS A 8 -9.28 5.93 8.46
C LYS A 8 -9.18 7.46 8.52
N GLY A 9 -10.21 8.15 8.07
CA GLY A 9 -10.20 9.61 7.96
C GLY A 9 -9.12 10.09 6.99
N ASN A 10 -8.22 10.94 7.48
CA ASN A 10 -7.05 11.48 6.79
C ASN A 10 -5.79 10.60 6.98
N THR A 11 -5.95 9.38 7.48
CA THR A 11 -4.85 8.44 7.68
C THR A 11 -5.00 7.19 6.82
N LEU A 12 -3.86 6.62 6.42
CA LEU A 12 -3.76 5.38 5.68
C LEU A 12 -2.69 4.50 6.32
N THR A 13 -3.07 3.29 6.73
CA THR A 13 -2.14 2.31 7.32
C THR A 13 -2.12 1.01 6.53
N PHE A 14 -0.95 0.57 6.10
CA PHE A 14 -0.77 -0.74 5.47
C PHE A 14 0.57 -1.37 5.86
N TYR A 15 0.74 -2.64 5.51
CA TYR A 15 1.86 -3.45 5.96
C TYR A 15 2.54 -4.14 4.78
N LEU A 16 3.87 -4.10 4.76
CA LEU A 16 4.69 -4.88 3.84
C LEU A 16 5.46 -5.97 4.58
N ASN A 17 5.65 -7.10 3.92
CA ASN A 17 6.47 -8.19 4.43
C ASN A 17 7.94 -7.74 4.52
N LYS A 18 8.52 -7.83 5.71
CA LYS A 18 9.88 -7.34 5.99
C LYS A 18 10.96 -8.13 5.26
N GLN A 19 10.77 -9.44 5.08
CA GLN A 19 11.73 -10.31 4.40
C GLN A 19 11.71 -10.08 2.88
N ALA A 20 10.52 -9.88 2.30
CA ALA A 20 10.39 -9.51 0.89
C ALA A 20 11.05 -8.14 0.62
N ALA A 21 10.81 -7.16 1.50
CA ALA A 21 11.43 -5.84 1.38
C ALA A 21 12.96 -5.90 1.47
N TYR A 22 13.52 -6.78 2.31
CA TYR A 22 14.96 -6.97 2.44
C TYR A 22 15.64 -7.39 1.12
N VAL A 23 14.95 -8.18 0.29
CA VAL A 23 15.43 -8.60 -1.03
C VAL A 23 14.95 -7.69 -2.18
N GLY A 24 14.41 -6.50 -1.85
CA GLY A 24 13.99 -5.51 -2.84
C GLY A 24 12.60 -5.73 -3.45
N HIS A 25 11.75 -6.54 -2.80
CA HIS A 25 10.41 -6.83 -3.29
C HIS A 25 9.31 -6.25 -2.38
N ALA A 26 8.35 -5.53 -2.97
CA ALA A 26 7.19 -5.01 -2.26
C ALA A 26 6.06 -6.05 -2.24
N SER A 27 5.83 -6.68 -1.09
CA SER A 27 4.73 -7.63 -0.88
C SER A 27 3.88 -7.20 0.30
N PHE A 28 2.58 -6.97 0.07
CA PHE A 28 1.63 -6.69 1.15
C PHE A 28 1.47 -7.91 2.07
N CYS A 29 1.17 -7.65 3.34
CA CYS A 29 0.83 -8.68 4.30
C CYS A 29 -0.15 -8.16 5.36
N LYS A 30 -0.64 -9.04 6.22
CA LYS A 30 -1.38 -8.70 7.43
C LYS A 30 -0.45 -8.20 8.54
N PRO A 31 -0.97 -7.47 9.53
CA PRO A 31 -0.19 -7.02 10.69
C PRO A 31 0.45 -8.15 11.49
N GLU A 32 -0.16 -9.35 11.48
CA GLU A 32 0.31 -10.49 12.26
C GLU A 32 0.57 -11.72 11.38
N ARG A 33 1.53 -12.55 11.82
CA ARG A 33 1.83 -13.93 11.36
C ARG A 33 2.36 -14.09 9.93
N GLU A 34 2.14 -13.14 9.03
CA GLU A 34 2.55 -13.27 7.62
C GLU A 34 3.99 -12.78 7.33
N SER A 35 4.59 -12.03 8.26
CA SER A 35 6.01 -11.66 8.22
C SER A 35 6.70 -12.23 9.48
N PRO A 36 7.64 -13.19 9.35
CA PRO A 36 8.25 -13.87 10.50
C PRO A 36 8.90 -12.96 11.54
N LEU A 37 9.47 -11.83 11.10
CA LEU A 37 10.08 -10.83 11.97
C LEU A 37 9.18 -9.59 12.16
N GLY A 38 7.87 -9.75 11.98
CA GLY A 38 6.90 -8.66 11.92
C GLY A 38 6.98 -7.87 10.61
N PRO A 39 5.90 -7.18 10.22
CA PRO A 39 5.87 -6.38 9.00
C PRO A 39 6.65 -5.07 9.13
N ILE A 40 6.78 -4.37 8.00
CA ILE A 40 7.05 -2.93 7.96
C ILE A 40 5.68 -2.23 7.91
N THR A 41 5.42 -1.37 8.89
CA THR A 41 4.17 -0.61 8.97
C THR A 41 4.35 0.75 8.31
N PHE A 42 3.53 1.04 7.32
CA PHE A 42 3.40 2.37 6.73
C PHE A 42 2.20 3.06 7.37
N HIS A 43 2.43 4.22 7.98
CA HIS A 43 1.39 5.09 8.51
C HIS A 43 1.53 6.45 7.82
N ILE A 44 0.53 6.83 7.04
CA ILE A 44 0.55 8.04 6.22
C ILE A 44 -0.60 8.93 6.65
N GLU A 45 -0.31 10.19 6.94
CA GLU A 45 -1.29 11.25 7.15
C GLU A 45 -1.30 12.17 5.93
N CYS A 46 -2.47 12.44 5.36
CA CYS A 46 -2.61 13.31 4.20
C CYS A 46 -4.05 13.85 4.12
N ASP A 47 -4.18 15.10 3.67
CA ASP A 47 -5.47 15.79 3.54
C ASP A 47 -6.43 15.07 2.58
N ASP A 48 -5.88 14.45 1.53
CA ASP A 48 -6.64 13.72 0.50
C ASP A 48 -6.03 12.33 0.25
N ILE A 49 -6.47 11.36 1.05
CA ILE A 49 -6.04 9.96 0.92
C ILE A 49 -6.45 9.36 -0.43
N ASP A 50 -7.57 9.79 -1.00
CA ASP A 50 -8.02 9.22 -2.29
C ASP A 50 -7.07 9.63 -3.41
N LYS A 51 -6.69 10.92 -3.48
CA LYS A 51 -5.65 11.38 -4.41
C LYS A 51 -4.31 10.72 -4.19
N LEU A 52 -3.91 10.51 -2.93
CA LEU A 52 -2.66 9.80 -2.62
C LEU A 52 -2.69 8.37 -3.19
N VAL A 53 -3.81 7.66 -3.00
CA VAL A 53 -3.94 6.28 -3.50
C VAL A 53 -3.99 6.26 -5.03
N ASP A 54 -4.69 7.19 -5.66
CA ASP A 54 -4.71 7.30 -7.12
C ASP A 54 -3.32 7.60 -7.68
N TRP A 55 -2.51 8.45 -7.01
CA TRP A 55 -1.11 8.68 -7.41
C TRP A 55 -0.21 7.46 -7.19
N LEU A 56 -0.35 6.77 -6.04
CA LEU A 56 0.51 5.64 -5.67
C LEU A 56 0.18 4.36 -6.45
N ALA A 57 -1.10 4.16 -6.74
CA ALA A 57 -1.65 2.92 -7.30
C ALA A 57 -2.85 3.23 -8.20
N THR A 58 -2.63 4.09 -9.21
CA THR A 58 -3.61 4.43 -10.24
C THR A 58 -4.21 3.17 -10.86
N LYS A 59 -5.47 3.28 -11.30
CA LYS A 59 -6.12 2.17 -12.01
C LYS A 59 -5.40 1.94 -13.34
N THR A 60 -5.33 0.68 -13.74
CA THR A 60 -4.74 0.29 -15.02
C THR A 60 -5.72 -0.52 -15.85
N ILE A 61 -5.64 -0.38 -17.17
CA ILE A 61 -6.36 -1.21 -18.14
C ILE A 61 -5.29 -1.89 -19.00
N GLY A 62 -5.21 -3.23 -18.93
CA GLY A 62 -4.15 -3.96 -19.64
C GLY A 62 -2.73 -3.63 -19.18
N GLY A 63 -2.56 -3.10 -17.97
CA GLY A 63 -1.26 -2.66 -17.44
C GLY A 63 -0.90 -1.21 -17.76
N VAL A 64 -1.72 -0.49 -18.52
CA VAL A 64 -1.53 0.94 -18.82
C VAL A 64 -2.30 1.79 -17.81
N PRO A 65 -1.67 2.76 -17.13
CA PRO A 65 -2.34 3.74 -16.26
C PRO A 65 -3.48 4.48 -16.98
N VAL A 66 -4.64 4.62 -16.34
CA VAL A 66 -5.82 5.26 -16.96
C VAL A 66 -5.66 6.76 -17.18
N ASP A 67 -4.77 7.39 -16.44
CA ASP A 67 -4.40 8.81 -16.54
C ASP A 67 -3.39 9.10 -17.66
N GLU A 68 -2.84 8.06 -18.30
CA GLU A 68 -1.97 8.14 -19.48
C GLU A 68 -2.68 7.72 -20.78
N LEU A 69 -3.95 7.30 -20.71
CA LEU A 69 -4.81 6.96 -21.85
C LEU A 69 -5.49 8.21 -22.44
#